data_AF-A0A967HTV8-F1
#
_entry.id   AF-A0A967HTV8-F1
#
_cell.length_a   1.000
_cell.length_b   1.000
_cell.length_c   1.000
_cell.angle_alpha   90.00
_cell.angle_beta   90.00
_cell.angle_gamma   90.00
#
_symmetry.space_group_name_H-M   'P 1'
#
loop_
_entity.id
_entity.type
_entity.pdbx_description
1 polymer ?
#
loop_
_entity_poly.entity_id
_entity_poly.type
_entity_poly.pdbx_seq_one_letter_code
_entity_poly.pdbx_strand_id
1 'polypeptide(L)'
;VEKGYRQSPSTLNNVETWANVPAIMGKGAEWYASLGTEKSKGTKVFSLVGKVKNTGLVEVPMGTSLRTIIYDVGGGILRKKKFKAV
;
A
#
# COMPACT_ATOMS: atom_id res chain seq x y z
N VAL A 1 -0.01 -31.51 -10.10
CA VAL A 1 1.06 -30.72 -10.75
C VAL A 1 0.49 -29.35 -11.08
N GLU A 2 0.97 -28.30 -10.43
CA GLU A 2 0.60 -26.92 -10.80
C GLU A 2 1.08 -26.62 -12.22
N LYS A 3 0.20 -26.06 -13.05
CA LYS A 3 0.44 -25.74 -14.47
C LYS A 3 0.08 -24.28 -14.70
N GLY A 4 1.09 -23.45 -14.93
CA GLY A 4 0.96 -22.01 -15.20
C GLY A 4 0.93 -21.70 -16.70
N TYR A 5 1.56 -20.59 -17.10
CA TYR A 5 1.59 -20.16 -18.49
C TYR A 5 2.24 -21.23 -19.37
N ARG A 6 1.56 -21.62 -20.46
CA ARG A 6 2.02 -22.69 -21.37
C ARG A 6 2.40 -24.00 -20.65
N GLN A 7 1.63 -24.39 -19.64
CA GLN A 7 1.82 -25.63 -18.87
C GLN A 7 3.15 -25.69 -18.10
N SER A 8 3.83 -24.55 -17.93
CA SER A 8 5.07 -24.44 -17.18
C SER A 8 4.83 -23.78 -15.81
N PRO A 9 5.68 -24.01 -14.80
CA PRO A 9 5.62 -23.26 -13.54
C PRO A 9 5.69 -21.75 -13.81
N SER A 10 4.80 -20.98 -13.20
CA SER A 10 4.74 -19.52 -13.41
C SER A 10 4.22 -18.81 -12.16
N THR A 11 4.83 -17.68 -11.81
CA THR A 11 4.37 -16.81 -10.73
C THR A 11 3.84 -15.50 -11.32
N LEU A 12 2.61 -15.13 -10.98
CA LEU A 12 2.03 -13.85 -11.33
C LEU A 12 2.03 -12.95 -10.10
N ASN A 13 2.72 -11.81 -10.18
CA ASN A 13 2.79 -10.84 -9.10
C ASN A 13 2.35 -9.47 -9.60
N ASN A 14 1.84 -8.65 -8.68
CA ASN A 14 1.52 -7.24 -8.98
C ASN A 14 2.81 -6.43 -9.21
N VAL A 15 2.69 -5.35 -9.98
CA VAL A 15 3.81 -4.42 -10.26
C VAL A 15 4.44 -3.89 -8.98
N GLU A 16 3.64 -3.51 -7.98
CA GLU A 16 4.13 -2.96 -6.72
C GLU A 16 4.88 -4.01 -5.89
N THR A 17 4.47 -5.28 -5.96
CA THR A 17 5.21 -6.39 -5.33
C THR A 17 6.63 -6.45 -5.87
N TRP A 18 6.79 -6.37 -7.20
CA TRP A 18 8.12 -6.35 -7.82
C TRP A 18 8.90 -5.07 -7.54
N ALA A 19 8.23 -3.91 -7.46
CA ALA A 19 8.87 -2.63 -7.17
C ALA A 19 9.55 -2.59 -5.79
N ASN A 20 9.06 -3.39 -4.83
CA ASN A 20 9.68 -3.49 -3.50
C ASN A 20 11.00 -4.31 -3.49
N VAL A 21 11.19 -5.24 -4.44
CA VAL A 21 12.33 -6.18 -4.43
C VAL A 21 13.69 -5.47 -4.48
N PRO A 22 13.94 -4.49 -5.37
CA PRO A 22 15.23 -3.79 -5.40
C PRO A 22 15.54 -3.06 -4.09
N ALA A 23 14.53 -2.45 -3.45
CA ALA A 23 14.70 -1.74 -2.18
C ALA A 23 15.04 -2.72 -1.04
N ILE A 24 14.36 -3.86 -0.99
CA ILE A 24 14.65 -4.94 -0.01
C ILE A 24 16.06 -5.48 -0.22
N MET A 25 16.47 -5.75 -1.46
CA MET A 25 17.81 -6.25 -1.75
C MET A 25 18.89 -5.21 -1.40
N GLY A 26 18.64 -3.92 -1.66
CA GLY A 26 19.61 -2.85 -1.40
C GLY A 26 19.74 -2.45 0.06
N LYS A 27 18.68 -2.59 0.87
CA LYS A 27 18.64 -2.11 2.26
C LYS A 27 18.51 -3.21 3.31
N GLY A 28 18.27 -4.45 2.89
CA GLY A 28 18.07 -5.61 3.76
C GLY A 28 16.60 -5.90 4.07
N ALA A 29 16.32 -7.17 4.36
CA ALA A 29 14.98 -7.63 4.68
C ALA A 29 14.52 -7.13 6.06
N GLU A 30 15.42 -7.01 7.02
CA GLU A 30 15.17 -6.50 8.37
C GLU A 30 14.73 -5.05 8.34
N TRP A 31 15.34 -4.22 7.47
CA TRP A 31 14.92 -2.85 7.25
C TRP A 31 13.48 -2.80 6.74
N TYR A 32 13.14 -3.58 5.72
CA TYR A 32 11.77 -3.59 5.19
C TYR A 32 10.76 -4.13 6.22
N ALA A 33 11.15 -5.15 7.01
CA ALA A 33 10.36 -5.73 8.08
C ALA A 33 10.21 -4.84 9.33
N SER A 34 11.09 -3.85 9.50
CA SER A 34 10.95 -2.82 10.53
C SER A 34 9.81 -1.84 10.22
N LEU A 35 9.42 -1.73 8.95
CA LEU A 35 8.30 -0.90 8.51
C LEU A 35 6.98 -1.67 8.68
N GLY A 36 5.96 -0.98 9.15
CA GLY A 36 4.61 -1.53 9.31
C GLY A 36 4.36 -2.17 10.68
N THR A 37 3.54 -3.22 10.71
CA THR A 37 3.16 -3.92 11.95
C THR A 37 3.93 -5.21 12.13
N GLU A 38 3.69 -5.96 13.21
CA GLU A 38 4.29 -7.29 13.39
C GLU A 38 3.87 -8.27 12.28
N LYS A 39 2.58 -8.30 11.94
CA LYS A 39 2.01 -9.26 10.97
C LYS A 39 2.01 -8.78 9.53
N SER A 40 2.11 -7.48 9.30
CA SER A 40 2.09 -6.87 7.96
C SER A 40 3.26 -5.90 7.81
N LYS A 41 4.31 -6.39 7.14
CA LYS A 41 5.60 -5.73 6.95
C LYS A 41 5.61 -4.85 5.71
N GLY A 42 6.45 -3.82 5.74
CA GLY A 42 6.70 -2.94 4.60
C GLY A 42 5.72 -1.79 4.47
N THR A 43 5.77 -1.16 3.30
CA THR A 43 4.93 -0.05 2.91
C THR A 43 3.93 -0.49 1.85
N LYS A 44 2.89 0.32 1.67
CA LYS A 44 1.88 0.11 0.63
C LYS A 44 1.47 1.44 0.06
N VAL A 45 1.34 1.50 -1.26
CA VAL A 45 0.79 2.64 -1.98
C VAL A 45 -0.73 2.54 -2.00
N PHE A 46 -1.39 3.60 -1.56
CA PHE A 46 -2.83 3.78 -1.60
C PHE A 46 -3.21 4.89 -2.57
N SER A 47 -4.22 4.60 -3.39
CA SER A 47 -4.85 5.61 -4.23
C SER A 47 -5.97 6.30 -3.46
N LEU A 48 -5.71 7.55 -3.10
CA LEU A 48 -6.65 8.39 -2.39
C LEU A 48 -7.44 9.23 -3.40
N VAL A 49 -8.65 8.78 -3.70
CA VAL A 49 -9.56 9.42 -4.67
C VAL A 49 -10.95 9.63 -4.06
N GLY A 50 -11.76 10.48 -4.68
CA GLY A 50 -13.15 10.72 -4.27
C GLY A 50 -13.35 12.01 -3.49
N LYS A 51 -14.09 11.97 -2.38
CA LYS A 51 -14.54 13.17 -1.63
C LYS A 51 -13.58 13.59 -0.52
N VAL A 52 -12.30 13.64 -0.84
CA VAL A 52 -11.20 14.08 0.04
C VAL A 52 -10.56 15.35 -0.54
N LYS A 53 -9.91 16.17 0.29
CA LYS A 53 -9.36 17.45 -0.19
C LYS A 53 -8.14 17.25 -1.07
N ASN A 54 -7.21 16.42 -0.62
CA ASN A 54 -5.98 16.10 -1.33
C ASN A 54 -6.14 14.71 -1.94
N THR A 55 -6.21 14.63 -3.26
CA THR A 55 -6.26 13.36 -4.00
C THR A 55 -4.88 13.03 -4.56
N GLY A 56 -4.54 11.75 -4.61
CA GLY A 56 -3.26 11.30 -5.17
C GLY A 56 -2.89 9.89 -4.72
N LEU A 57 -1.68 9.48 -5.08
CA LEU A 57 -1.07 8.27 -4.55
C LEU A 57 -0.27 8.61 -3.31
N VAL A 58 -0.43 7.82 -2.26
CA VAL A 58 0.29 8.00 -0.99
C VAL A 58 0.88 6.66 -0.60
N GLU A 59 2.19 6.65 -0.33
CA GLU A 59 2.86 5.51 0.29
C GLU A 59 2.82 5.65 1.81
N VAL A 60 2.32 4.62 2.50
CA VAL A 60 2.29 4.58 3.97
C VAL A 60 2.76 3.22 4.50
N PRO A 61 3.31 3.16 5.72
CA PRO A 61 3.60 1.89 6.39
C PRO A 61 2.33 1.07 6.59
N MET A 62 2.46 -0.25 6.50
CA MET A 62 1.32 -1.11 6.77
C MET A 62 0.83 -1.02 8.22
N GLY A 63 -0.48 -1.02 8.42
CA GLY A 63 -1.11 -0.75 9.72
C GLY A 63 -1.46 0.72 9.97
N THR A 64 -1.10 1.63 9.07
CA THR A 64 -1.60 3.01 9.11
C THR A 64 -3.13 3.00 9.04
N SER A 65 -3.79 3.70 9.97
CA SER A 65 -5.26 3.71 10.03
C SER A 65 -5.87 4.47 8.84
N LEU A 66 -7.02 4.02 8.36
CA LEU A 66 -7.77 4.73 7.30
C LEU A 66 -8.11 6.17 7.70
N ARG A 67 -8.33 6.43 8.99
CA ARG A 67 -8.55 7.77 9.53
C ARG A 67 -7.33 8.67 9.27
N THR A 68 -6.13 8.19 9.59
CA THR A 68 -4.87 8.90 9.34
C THR A 68 -4.71 9.20 7.85
N ILE A 69 -4.95 8.22 6.99
CA ILE A 69 -4.85 8.40 5.54
C ILE A 69 -5.85 9.47 5.05
N ILE A 70 -7.10 9.44 5.52
CA ILE A 70 -8.15 10.37 5.05
C ILE A 70 -7.96 11.78 5.61
N TYR A 71 -7.68 11.92 6.91
CA TYR A 71 -7.69 13.21 7.58
C TYR A 71 -6.32 13.89 7.60
N ASP A 72 -5.25 13.13 7.86
CA ASP A 72 -3.92 13.70 8.03
C ASP A 72 -3.25 13.87 6.65
N VAL A 73 -3.31 12.84 5.80
CA VAL A 73 -2.74 12.93 4.43
C VAL A 73 -3.74 13.56 3.44
N GLY A 74 -4.98 13.06 3.45
CA GLY A 74 -6.04 13.50 2.56
C GLY A 74 -6.61 14.89 2.85
N GLY A 75 -6.23 15.51 3.97
CA GLY A 75 -6.73 16.82 4.41
C GLY A 75 -8.20 16.80 4.86
N GLY A 76 -8.77 15.61 5.05
CA GLY A 76 -10.15 15.37 5.44
C GLY A 76 -11.14 15.45 4.28
N ILE A 77 -12.42 15.46 4.65
CA ILE A 77 -13.52 15.36 3.67
C ILE A 77 -13.77 16.70 2.99
N LEU A 78 -13.96 16.63 1.68
CA LEU A 78 -14.26 17.79 0.86
C LEU A 78 -15.51 18.52 1.38
N ARG A 79 -15.44 19.86 1.45
CA ARG A 79 -16.51 20.74 1.96
C ARG A 79 -16.92 20.46 3.42
N LYS A 80 -16.02 19.87 4.23
CA LYS A 80 -16.26 19.58 5.67
C LYS A 80 -17.53 18.73 5.92
N LYS A 81 -17.90 17.87 4.97
CA LYS A 81 -19.03 16.94 5.14
C LYS A 81 -18.69 15.83 6.14
N LYS A 82 -19.72 15.20 6.70
CA LYS A 82 -19.57 14.05 7.61
C LYS A 82 -19.07 12.81 6.84
N PHE A 83 -18.16 12.06 7.45
CA PHE A 83 -17.73 10.75 6.94
C PHE A 83 -18.92 9.79 6.94
N LYS A 84 -19.07 9.04 5.84
CA LYS A 84 -20.15 8.05 5.68
C LYS A 84 -19.58 6.64 5.59
N ALA A 85 -18.72 6.39 4.60
CA ALA A 85 -18.15 5.09 4.32
C ALA A 85 -16.88 5.24 3.48
N VAL A 86 -16.13 4.14 3.43
CA VAL A 86 -15.01 3.86 2.52
C VAL A 86 -15.22 2.47 1.95
#